data_AF-A0A075R6V3-F1
#
_entry.id   AF-A0A075R6V3-F1
#
_cell.length_a   1.000
_cell.length_b   1.000
_cell.length_c   1.000
_cell.angle_alpha   90.00
_cell.angle_beta   90.00
_cell.angle_gamma   90.00
#
_symmetry.space_group_name_H-M   'P 1'
#
loop_
_entity.id
_entity.type
_entity.pdbx_description
1 polymer ?
#
loop_
_entity_poly.entity_id
_entity_poly.type
_entity_poly.pdbx_seq_one_letter_code
_entity_poly.pdbx_strand_id
1 'polypeptide(L)' 'MQVQKRVPQLGIAVEVMECFVHCAKAFKRSGLWQPTSWLPKENLPKPAVMLAEHAKFSPEDVADLLHDSYTKRLY' A
#
# COMPACT_ATOMS: atom_id res chain seq x y z
N MET A 1 -23.05 -24.08 -2.55
CA MET A 1 -23.37 -22.71 -2.10
C MET A 1 -24.34 -22.07 -3.09
N GLN A 2 -25.41 -21.43 -2.62
CA GLN A 2 -26.28 -20.56 -3.42
C GLN A 2 -26.28 -19.18 -2.75
N VAL A 3 -26.08 -18.11 -3.52
CA VAL A 3 -26.23 -16.74 -3.02
C VAL A 3 -27.59 -16.25 -3.48
N GLN A 4 -28.46 -15.87 -2.54
CA GLN A 4 -29.83 -15.43 -2.84
C GLN A 4 -30.59 -16.39 -3.79
N LYS A 5 -30.49 -17.71 -3.57
CA LYS A 5 -31.15 -18.77 -4.37
C LYS A 5 -30.69 -18.88 -5.83
N ARG A 6 -29.55 -18.28 -6.19
CA ARG A 6 -28.91 -18.45 -7.51
C ARG A 6 -27.55 -19.14 -7.37
N VAL A 7 -27.24 -19.99 -8.34
CA VAL A 7 -25.90 -20.59 -8.47
C VAL A 7 -25.00 -19.54 -9.14
N PRO A 8 -23.89 -19.12 -8.51
CA PRO A 8 -22.97 -18.17 -9.13
C PRO A 8 -22.31 -18.78 -10.37
N GLN A 9 -22.09 -17.97 -11.41
CA GLN A 9 -21.37 -18.39 -12.62
C GLN A 9 -19.85 -18.50 -12.39
N LEU A 10 -19.34 -17.83 -11.35
CA LEU A 10 -17.92 -17.76 -11.01
C LEU A 10 -17.76 -17.65 -9.48
N GLY A 11 -16.74 -18.30 -8.94
CA GLY A 11 -16.25 -18.11 -7.58
C GLY A 11 -14.77 -17.76 -7.60
N ILE A 12 -14.37 -16.76 -6.81
CA ILE A 12 -12.96 -16.37 -6.63
C ILE A 12 -12.58 -16.71 -5.20
N ALA A 13 -11.56 -17.55 -5.02
CA ALA A 13 -10.97 -17.81 -3.72
C ALA A 13 -9.83 -16.82 -3.49
N VAL A 14 -9.85 -16.15 -2.35
CA VAL A 14 -8.77 -15.25 -1.91
C VAL A 14 -8.20 -15.83 -0.63
N GLU A 15 -6.94 -16.23 -0.68
CA GLU A 15 -6.16 -16.59 0.51
C GLU A 15 -5.37 -15.37 0.95
N VAL A 16 -5.61 -14.92 2.18
CA VAL A 16 -4.87 -13.80 2.77
C VAL A 16 -3.69 -14.39 3.52
N MET A 17 -2.49 -14.27 2.95
CA MET A 17 -1.26 -14.74 3.58
C MET A 17 -0.88 -13.90 4.79
N GLU A 18 -1.07 -12.58 4.69
CA GLU A 18 -0.68 -11.61 5.73
C GLU A 18 -1.66 -10.44 5.78
N CYS A 19 -1.85 -9.89 6.99
CA CYS A 19 -2.66 -8.71 7.23
C CYS A 19 -1.97 -7.82 8.27
N PHE A 20 -1.94 -6.52 7.99
CA PHE A 20 -1.30 -5.53 8.85
C PHE A 20 -2.33 -4.67 9.55
N VAL A 21 -2.11 -4.42 10.84
CA VAL A 21 -2.91 -3.45 11.60
C VAL A 21 -2.36 -2.06 11.38
N HIS A 22 -3.22 -1.16 10.91
CA HIS A 22 -2.90 0.25 10.77
C HIS A 22 -4.07 1.11 11.26
N CYS A 23 -3.80 2.40 11.50
CA CYS A 23 -4.85 3.33 11.92
C CYS A 23 -5.96 3.44 10.86
N ALA A 24 -7.17 2.97 11.19
CA ALA A 24 -8.33 3.01 10.29
C ALA A 24 -8.67 4.43 9.79
N LYS A 25 -8.41 5.46 10.61
CA LYS A 25 -8.61 6.87 10.22
C LYS A 25 -7.71 7.27 9.06
N ALA A 26 -6.49 6.73 8.95
CA ALA A 26 -5.57 7.04 7.85
C ALA A 26 -6.12 6.52 6.51
N PHE A 27 -6.61 5.28 6.48
CA PHE A 27 -7.23 4.69 5.29
C PHE A 27 -8.50 5.44 4.88
N LYS A 28 -9.33 5.84 5.85
CA LYS A 28 -10.54 6.63 5.57
C LYS A 28 -10.20 8.03 5.03
N ARG A 29 -9.24 8.74 5.64
CA ARG A 29 -8.86 10.11 5.26
C ARG A 29 -8.09 10.19 3.94
N SER A 30 -7.31 9.16 3.62
CA SER A 30 -6.58 9.09 2.34
C SER A 30 -7.47 8.77 1.14
N GLY A 31 -8.73 8.34 1.37
CA GLY A 31 -9.58 7.87 0.29
C GLY A 31 -9.04 6.61 -0.38
N LEU A 32 -8.23 5.79 0.32
CA LEU A 32 -7.52 4.67 -0.31
C LEU A 32 -8.47 3.72 -1.08
N TRP A 33 -9.68 3.51 -0.60
CA TRP A 33 -10.67 2.64 -1.24
C TRP A 33 -11.51 3.33 -2.33
N GLN A 34 -11.18 4.57 -2.71
CA GLN A 34 -11.83 5.34 -3.77
C GLN A 34 -10.82 5.58 -4.91
N PRO A 35 -10.73 4.69 -5.91
CA PRO A 35 -9.71 4.80 -6.96
C PRO A 35 -9.71 6.14 -7.71
N THR A 36 -10.87 6.79 -7.81
CA THR A 36 -11.02 8.11 -8.44
C THR A 36 -10.34 9.24 -7.67
N SER A 37 -10.03 9.06 -6.37
CA SER A 37 -9.31 10.04 -5.57
C SER A 37 -7.79 9.85 -5.59
N TRP A 38 -7.28 8.82 -6.27
CA TRP A 38 -5.86 8.54 -6.32
C TRP A 38 -5.15 9.53 -7.22
N LEU A 39 -4.04 10.06 -6.72
CA LEU A 39 -3.18 10.92 -7.54
C LEU A 39 -2.53 10.08 -8.65
N PRO A 40 -2.28 10.68 -9.83
CA PRO A 40 -1.38 10.10 -10.81
C PRO A 40 -0.05 9.74 -10.16
N LYS A 41 0.60 8.67 -10.65
CA LYS A 41 1.78 8.07 -10.02
C LYS A 41 2.93 9.07 -9.86
N GLU A 42 3.08 9.94 -10.85
CA GLU A 42 4.05 11.03 -10.92
C GLU A 42 3.85 12.10 -9.82
N ASN A 43 2.62 12.23 -9.31
CA ASN A 43 2.24 13.21 -8.29
C ASN A 43 2.22 12.63 -6.87
N LEU A 44 2.50 11.33 -6.72
CA LEU A 44 2.57 10.72 -5.40
C LEU A 44 3.79 11.25 -4.63
N PRO A 45 3.63 11.56 -3.33
CA PRO A 45 4.77 11.91 -2.50
C PRO A 45 5.74 10.72 -2.44
N LYS A 46 7.03 11.00 -2.62
CA LYS A 46 8.09 9.99 -2.59
C LYS A 46 8.62 9.85 -1.16
N PRO A 47 8.44 8.69 -0.48
CA PRO A 47 8.91 8.51 0.90
C PRO A 47 10.41 8.76 1.04
N ALA A 48 11.20 8.35 0.04
CA ALA A 48 12.65 8.56 0.05
C ALA A 48 13.04 10.04 0.09
N VAL A 49 12.36 10.89 -0.70
CA VAL A 49 12.59 12.34 -0.69
C VAL A 49 12.18 12.95 0.65
N MET A 50 11.01 12.59 1.17
CA MET A 50 10.52 13.10 2.45
C MET A 50 11.47 12.78 3.61
N LEU A 51 11.96 11.54 3.65
CA LEU A 51 12.88 11.07 4.69
C LEU A 51 14.28 11.64 4.52
N ALA A 52 14.78 11.74 3.27
CA ALA A 52 16.05 12.37 2.96
C ALA A 52 16.10 13.82 3.47
N GLU A 53 15.04 14.59 3.24
CA GLU A 53 14.92 15.97 3.76
C GLU A 53 14.92 16.01 5.29
N HIS A 54 14.18 15.12 5.96
CA HIS A 54 14.12 15.07 7.43
C HIS A 54 15.46 14.65 8.06
N ALA A 55 16.12 13.65 7.46
CA ALA A 55 17.35 13.07 7.97
C ALA A 55 18.62 13.79 7.49
N LYS A 56 18.49 14.71 6.52
CA LYS A 56 19.60 15.37 5.79
C LYS A 56 20.50 14.36 5.06
N PHE A 57 19.88 13.45 4.32
CA PHE A 57 20.52 12.44 3.47
C PHE A 57 20.24 12.71 1.99
N SER A 58 20.90 11.98 1.09
CA SER A 58 20.51 11.94 -0.33
C SER A 58 19.22 11.10 -0.50
N PRO A 59 18.28 11.54 -1.36
CA PRO A 59 17.10 10.74 -1.72
C PRO A 59 17.44 9.37 -2.31
N GLU A 60 18.53 9.27 -3.08
CA GLU A 60 19.00 8.03 -3.70
C GLU A 60 19.42 7.03 -2.62
N ASP A 61 20.24 7.46 -1.67
CA ASP A 61 20.69 6.62 -0.54
C ASP A 61 19.51 6.10 0.28
N VAL A 62 18.52 6.97 0.55
CA VAL A 62 17.32 6.57 1.30
C VAL A 62 16.46 5.61 0.50
N ALA A 63 16.34 5.79 -0.82
CA ALA A 63 15.58 4.87 -1.67
C ALA A 63 16.19 3.47 -1.66
N ASP A 64 17.51 3.36 -1.75
CA ASP A 64 18.23 2.09 -1.69
C ASP A 64 18.07 1.41 -0.31
N LEU A 65 18.18 2.19 0.77
CA LEU A 65 17.95 1.69 2.13
C LEU A 65 16.52 1.19 2.34
N LEU A 66 15.51 1.90 1.83
CA LEU A 66 14.10 1.48 1.90
C LEU A 66 13.88 0.20 1.10
N HIS A 67 14.43 0.11 -0.12
CA HIS A 67 14.29 -1.07 -0.96
C HIS A 67 14.90 -2.32 -0.30
N ASP A 68 16.13 -2.20 0.21
CA ASP A 68 16.80 -3.29 0.91
C ASP A 68 16.03 -3.72 2.16
N SER A 69 15.53 -2.74 2.93
CA SER A 69 14.70 -3.01 4.11
C SER A 69 13.44 -3.81 3.75
N TYR A 70 12.67 -3.36 2.75
CA TYR A 70 11.42 -4.02 2.37
C TYR A 70 11.60 -5.39 1.71
N THR A 71 12.74 -5.64 1.06
CA THR A 71 12.97 -6.90 0.33
C THR A 71 13.71 -7.96 1.12
N LYS A 72 14.57 -7.56 2.07
CA LYS A 72 15.46 -8.50 2.78
C LYS A 72 15.29 -8.51 4.29
N ARG A 73 14.68 -7.48 4.88
CA ARG A 73 14.64 -7.25 6.33
C ARG A 73 13.24 -6.97 6.87
N LEU A 74 12.23 -7.06 6.02
CA LEU A 74 10.84 -6.90 6.45
C LEU A 74 10.37 -8.10 7.29
N TYR A 75 11.18 -9.16 7.35
CA TYR A 75 11.04 -10.37 8.17
C TYR A 75 12.42 -10.92 8.54
#